data_AF-A0A2V8HKQ6-F1
#
_entry.id   AF-A0A2V8HKQ6-F1
#
_cell.length_a   1.000
_cell.length_b   1.000
_cell.length_c   1.000
_cell.angle_alpha   90.00
_cell.angle_beta   90.00
_cell.angle_gamma   90.00
#
_symmetry.space_group_name_H-M   'P 1'
#
loop_
_entity.id
_entity.type
_entity.pdbx_description
1 polymer ?
#
loop_
_entity_poly.entity_id
_entity_poly.type
_entity_poly.pdbx_seq_one_letter_code
_entity_poly.pdbx_strand_id
1 'polypeptide(L)'
;MAVLAVVFLALTAAPRADTAPQTLTFGQDWTNTALISSDNNWSGVPGIIGYRGDGMVGSTGVDPQTVLADGSATPISVLANQTNPNTLTTGGVAEFHLANPVVALQGSGTARAPHIVISVSTAGLSTIQVSYTLRDVDGSGDNAVQPVALQYRAGSSGPYTNVPAGFVADATSGPSLATLVTPVNVTLPAAAE
;
A
#
# COMPACT_ATOMS: atom_id res chain seq x y z
N MET A 1 31.02 -34.05 -27.43
CA MET A 1 30.70 -33.20 -26.28
C MET A 1 29.21 -33.32 -26.00
N ALA A 2 28.82 -33.84 -24.84
CA ALA A 2 27.42 -33.88 -24.42
C ALA A 2 27.06 -32.55 -23.76
N VAL A 3 26.02 -31.87 -24.24
CA VAL A 3 25.47 -30.67 -23.61
C VAL A 3 24.42 -31.14 -22.60
N LEU A 4 24.67 -30.88 -21.32
CA LEU A 4 23.72 -31.14 -20.23
C LEU A 4 22.78 -29.94 -20.14
N ALA A 5 21.51 -30.11 -20.51
CA ALA A 5 20.48 -29.10 -20.28
C ALA A 5 20.02 -29.18 -18.82
N VAL A 6 20.44 -28.20 -18.00
CA VAL A 6 19.89 -28.01 -16.66
C VAL A 6 18.60 -27.21 -16.80
N VAL A 7 17.46 -27.88 -16.69
CA VAL A 7 16.17 -27.21 -16.54
C VAL A 7 16.10 -26.70 -15.11
N PHE A 8 16.34 -25.40 -14.91
CA PHE A 8 16.01 -24.74 -13.65
C PHE A 8 14.49 -24.63 -13.55
N LEU A 9 13.88 -25.48 -12.74
CA LEU A 9 12.51 -25.29 -12.30
C LEU A 9 12.51 -24.12 -11.31
N ALA A 10 12.23 -22.92 -11.80
CA ALA A 10 11.97 -21.78 -10.93
C ALA A 10 10.61 -21.98 -10.25
N LEU A 11 10.61 -22.47 -9.00
CA LEU A 11 9.42 -22.41 -8.16
C LEU A 11 9.21 -20.94 -7.77
N THR A 12 8.33 -20.25 -8.49
CA THR A 12 7.84 -18.94 -8.04
C THR A 12 6.96 -19.19 -6.82
N ALA A 13 7.35 -18.65 -5.66
CA ALA A 13 6.50 -18.69 -4.47
C ALA A 13 5.16 -18.02 -4.79
N ALA A 14 4.05 -18.67 -4.45
CA ALA A 14 2.74 -18.06 -4.57
C ALA A 14 2.67 -16.80 -3.68
N PRO A 15 1.94 -15.76 -4.10
CA PRO A 15 1.70 -14.60 -3.23
C PRO A 15 0.97 -15.06 -1.97
N ARG A 16 1.33 -14.46 -0.83
CA ARG A 16 0.86 -14.84 0.51
C ARG A 16 0.65 -13.61 1.36
N ALA A 17 -0.28 -13.69 2.30
CA ALA A 17 -0.53 -12.64 3.28
C ALA A 17 -1.10 -13.22 4.57
N ASP A 18 -0.86 -12.53 5.68
CA ASP A 18 -1.57 -12.75 6.94
C ASP A 18 -2.64 -11.66 7.09
N THR A 19 -3.90 -12.02 6.88
CA THR A 19 -5.04 -11.09 6.92
C THR A 19 -5.80 -11.14 8.24
N ALA A 20 -5.27 -11.84 9.25
CA ALA A 20 -5.88 -11.92 10.57
C ALA A 20 -6.05 -10.51 11.18
N PRO A 21 -7.28 -10.12 11.59
CA PRO A 21 -7.50 -8.81 12.20
C PRO A 21 -6.69 -8.62 13.48
N GLN A 22 -6.04 -7.46 13.60
CA GLN A 22 -5.23 -7.09 14.76
C GLN A 22 -6.07 -6.33 15.79
N THR A 23 -5.83 -6.56 17.07
CA THR A 23 -6.50 -5.82 18.15
C THR A 23 -5.91 -4.41 18.30
N LEU A 24 -6.74 -3.42 18.62
CA LEU A 24 -6.25 -2.08 18.97
C LEU A 24 -5.67 -2.04 20.39
N THR A 25 -4.62 -1.27 20.68
CA THR A 25 -3.87 -0.36 19.77
C THR A 25 -2.97 -1.14 18.81
N PHE A 26 -3.01 -0.81 17.51
CA PHE A 26 -2.22 -1.45 16.46
C PHE A 26 -1.40 -0.39 15.70
N GLY A 27 -0.19 -0.75 15.27
CA GLY A 27 0.68 0.13 14.50
C GLY A 27 1.78 -0.65 13.78
N GLN A 28 2.28 -0.06 12.69
CA GLN A 28 3.40 -0.56 11.91
C GLN A 28 4.28 0.64 11.52
N ASP A 29 5.55 0.60 11.89
CA ASP A 29 6.53 1.67 11.66
C ASP A 29 7.53 1.36 10.55
N TRP A 30 7.47 0.15 9.99
CA TRP A 30 8.32 -0.34 8.89
C TRP A 30 9.81 -0.42 9.20
N THR A 31 10.23 -0.19 10.45
CA THR A 31 11.65 -0.18 10.83
C THR A 31 12.29 -1.56 10.71
N ASN A 32 11.50 -2.63 10.90
CA ASN A 32 11.93 -4.00 10.67
C ASN A 32 11.80 -4.38 9.19
N THR A 33 12.88 -4.19 8.44
CA THR A 33 12.97 -4.52 7.02
C THR A 33 13.00 -6.03 6.72
N ALA A 34 12.97 -6.90 7.74
CA ALA A 34 12.89 -8.34 7.55
C ALA A 34 11.44 -8.87 7.43
N LEU A 35 10.42 -8.02 7.63
CA LEU A 35 9.02 -8.43 7.57
C LEU A 35 8.55 -8.79 6.15
N ILE A 36 9.10 -8.13 5.12
CA ILE A 36 8.82 -8.42 3.70
C ILE A 36 10.14 -8.76 3.00
N SER A 37 10.49 -10.05 2.98
CA SER A 37 11.74 -10.52 2.36
C SER A 37 11.59 -11.00 0.92
N SER A 38 10.36 -11.04 0.40
CA SER A 38 10.06 -11.54 -0.95
C SER A 38 8.91 -10.78 -1.58
N ASP A 39 8.98 -10.59 -2.90
CA ASP A 39 7.94 -9.89 -3.65
C ASP A 39 6.57 -10.55 -3.46
N ASN A 40 5.55 -9.70 -3.34
CA ASN A 40 4.15 -10.09 -3.21
C ASN A 40 3.86 -11.01 -2.01
N ASN A 41 4.75 -11.02 -1.01
CA ASN A 41 4.60 -11.80 0.21
C ASN A 41 4.50 -10.89 1.43
N TRP A 42 3.29 -10.76 1.94
CA TRP A 42 2.92 -10.03 3.15
C TRP A 42 2.79 -10.94 4.38
N SER A 43 3.17 -12.22 4.31
CA SER A 43 2.97 -13.15 5.42
C SER A 43 3.75 -12.80 6.70
N GLY A 44 4.76 -11.93 6.59
CA GLY A 44 5.52 -11.42 7.74
C GLY A 44 4.94 -10.14 8.35
N VAL A 45 3.86 -9.57 7.79
CA VAL A 45 3.23 -8.34 8.29
C VAL A 45 1.79 -8.64 8.72
N PRO A 46 1.55 -9.01 9.99
CA PRO A 46 0.22 -9.41 10.46
C PRO A 46 -0.83 -8.32 10.24
N GLY A 47 -1.94 -8.71 9.61
CA GLY A 47 -3.10 -7.84 9.39
C GLY A 47 -2.90 -6.74 8.36
N ILE A 48 -1.80 -6.73 7.60
CA ILE A 48 -1.56 -5.74 6.54
C ILE A 48 -1.28 -6.45 5.22
N ILE A 49 -1.90 -5.98 4.14
CA ILE A 49 -1.66 -6.48 2.80
C ILE A 49 -1.70 -5.35 1.77
N GLY A 50 -0.79 -5.40 0.80
CA GLY A 50 -0.77 -4.50 -0.35
C GLY A 50 -1.37 -5.14 -1.59
N TYR A 51 -2.13 -4.35 -2.36
CA TYR A 51 -2.72 -4.74 -3.64
C TYR A 51 -2.31 -3.78 -4.74
N ARG A 52 -2.11 -4.31 -5.95
CA ARG A 52 -1.66 -3.51 -7.10
C ARG A 52 -2.77 -2.61 -7.66
N GLY A 53 -4.03 -3.01 -7.50
CA GLY A 53 -5.17 -2.18 -7.91
C GLY A 53 -5.46 -2.20 -9.41
N ASP A 54 -5.11 -3.29 -10.08
CA ASP A 54 -5.28 -3.47 -11.53
C ASP A 54 -6.74 -3.27 -11.96
N GLY A 55 -6.95 -2.37 -12.93
CA GLY A 55 -8.25 -2.23 -13.59
C GLY A 55 -9.42 -1.83 -12.68
N MET A 56 -9.17 -1.46 -11.41
CA MET A 56 -10.21 -0.96 -10.50
C MET A 56 -10.87 0.32 -11.03
N VAL A 57 -10.15 1.06 -11.88
CA VAL A 57 -10.62 2.24 -12.58
C VAL A 57 -10.21 2.23 -14.05
N GLY A 58 -10.95 2.96 -14.88
CA GLY A 58 -10.76 3.01 -16.32
C GLY A 58 -9.52 3.75 -16.81
N SER A 59 -8.97 4.68 -16.01
CA SER A 59 -7.79 5.48 -16.34
C SER A 59 -6.96 5.80 -15.10
N THR A 60 -5.75 6.32 -15.29
CA THR A 60 -4.97 6.95 -14.22
C THR A 60 -5.58 8.29 -13.80
N GLY A 61 -5.19 8.82 -12.65
CA GLY A 61 -5.62 10.15 -12.18
C GLY A 61 -7.08 10.24 -11.71
N VAL A 62 -7.72 9.09 -11.44
CA VAL A 62 -9.06 9.08 -10.85
C VAL A 62 -8.99 9.48 -9.38
N ASP A 63 -9.97 10.26 -8.90
CA ASP A 63 -10.08 10.64 -7.49
C ASP A 63 -10.18 9.37 -6.61
N PRO A 64 -9.19 9.09 -5.74
CA PRO A 64 -9.17 7.89 -4.92
C PRO A 64 -10.34 7.83 -3.94
N GLN A 65 -10.99 8.95 -3.60
CA GLN A 65 -12.20 8.95 -2.76
C GLN A 65 -13.39 8.23 -3.41
N THR A 66 -13.37 8.08 -4.75
CA THR A 66 -14.44 7.43 -5.52
C THR A 66 -14.15 5.97 -5.84
N VAL A 67 -12.93 5.50 -5.58
CA VAL A 67 -12.51 4.13 -5.86
C VAL A 67 -12.86 3.25 -4.68
N LEU A 68 -14.10 2.77 -4.65
CA LEU A 68 -14.68 2.04 -3.50
C LEU A 68 -14.68 0.51 -3.65
N ALA A 69 -14.22 -0.02 -4.79
CA ALA A 69 -14.16 -1.46 -5.01
C ALA A 69 -13.16 -2.12 -4.04
N ASP A 70 -13.42 -3.36 -3.65
CA ASP A 70 -12.60 -4.11 -2.67
C ASP A 70 -11.12 -4.20 -3.06
N GLY A 71 -10.84 -4.44 -4.34
CA GLY A 71 -9.46 -4.55 -4.83
C GLY A 71 -8.76 -5.89 -4.49
N SER A 72 -9.35 -6.71 -3.62
CA SER A 72 -8.84 -8.04 -3.23
C SER A 72 -8.69 -9.04 -4.39
N ALA A 73 -9.39 -8.82 -5.50
CA ALA A 73 -9.26 -9.60 -6.74
C ALA A 73 -8.07 -9.17 -7.62
N THR A 74 -7.39 -8.06 -7.28
CA THR A 74 -6.18 -7.62 -7.97
C THR A 74 -4.94 -8.33 -7.40
N PRO A 75 -3.81 -8.36 -8.13
CA PRO A 75 -2.62 -9.00 -7.61
C PRO A 75 -2.18 -8.42 -6.26
N ILE A 76 -1.87 -9.31 -5.31
CA ILE A 76 -1.10 -8.95 -4.11
C ILE A 76 0.21 -8.31 -4.60
N SER A 77 0.58 -7.19 -4.00
CA SER A 77 1.69 -6.37 -4.44
C SER A 77 2.57 -6.00 -3.27
N VAL A 78 3.84 -6.32 -3.38
CA VAL A 78 4.94 -5.57 -2.76
C VAL A 78 6.21 -5.89 -3.53
N LEU A 79 6.97 -4.88 -3.90
CA LEU A 79 8.35 -5.04 -4.38
C LEU A 79 9.26 -4.95 -3.15
N ALA A 80 9.86 -6.08 -2.80
CA ALA A 80 10.61 -6.24 -1.56
C ALA A 80 12.04 -5.70 -1.69
N ASN A 81 12.65 -5.33 -0.56
CA ASN A 81 14.07 -4.99 -0.46
C ASN A 81 14.56 -3.89 -1.43
N GLN A 82 13.71 -2.93 -1.77
CA GLN A 82 14.14 -1.82 -2.62
C GLN A 82 14.99 -0.83 -1.81
N THR A 83 15.92 -0.13 -2.47
CA THR A 83 16.83 0.81 -1.80
C THR A 83 16.83 2.20 -2.43
N ASN A 84 16.22 2.35 -3.61
CA ASN A 84 16.18 3.62 -4.34
C ASN A 84 14.79 3.84 -4.97
N PRO A 85 13.98 4.76 -4.41
CA PRO A 85 12.67 5.08 -4.95
C PRO A 85 12.73 5.69 -6.36
N ASN A 86 13.78 6.46 -6.64
CA ASN A 86 13.92 7.25 -7.88
C ASN A 86 14.06 6.41 -9.15
N THR A 87 14.18 5.08 -9.01
CA THR A 87 14.34 4.14 -10.14
C THR A 87 13.13 3.26 -10.36
N LEU A 88 12.08 3.37 -9.54
CA LEU A 88 10.94 2.48 -9.61
C LEU A 88 9.92 2.95 -10.67
N THR A 89 9.71 2.15 -11.72
CA THR A 89 8.78 2.47 -12.81
C THR A 89 7.60 1.52 -12.94
N THR A 90 7.58 0.42 -12.17
CA THR A 90 6.56 -0.63 -12.27
C THR A 90 5.19 -0.16 -11.78
N GLY A 91 5.16 0.76 -10.81
CA GLY A 91 3.98 1.07 -10.01
C GLY A 91 3.60 -0.06 -9.05
N GLY A 92 2.52 0.14 -8.30
CA GLY A 92 2.04 -0.79 -7.27
C GLY A 92 2.51 -0.39 -5.88
N VAL A 93 2.81 -1.40 -5.06
CA VAL A 93 3.31 -1.24 -3.69
C VAL A 93 4.77 -1.69 -3.65
N ALA A 94 5.63 -0.96 -2.93
CA ALA A 94 7.02 -1.31 -2.72
C ALA A 94 7.47 -0.97 -1.30
N GLU A 95 8.37 -1.76 -0.71
CA GLU A 95 9.07 -1.35 0.51
C GLU A 95 10.48 -0.85 0.20
N PHE A 96 10.92 0.18 0.94
CA PHE A 96 12.23 0.77 0.76
C PHE A 96 13.04 0.77 2.05
N HIS A 97 14.25 0.23 1.99
CA HIS A 97 15.25 0.20 3.06
C HIS A 97 16.05 1.51 3.09
N LEU A 98 15.34 2.60 3.34
CA LEU A 98 15.93 3.93 3.51
C LEU A 98 16.43 4.10 4.95
N ALA A 99 17.12 5.22 5.23
CA ALA A 99 17.47 5.60 6.60
C ALA A 99 16.25 5.68 7.53
N ASN A 100 15.09 6.05 6.97
CA ASN A 100 13.78 5.91 7.59
C ASN A 100 12.91 5.06 6.63
N PRO A 101 12.83 3.73 6.84
CA PRO A 101 12.12 2.81 5.95
C PRO A 101 10.65 3.17 5.74
N VAL A 102 10.08 2.70 4.65
CA VAL A 102 8.68 2.97 4.30
C VAL A 102 8.12 1.90 3.38
N VAL A 103 6.81 1.72 3.39
CA VAL A 103 6.07 1.16 2.25
C VAL A 103 5.47 2.32 1.45
N ALA A 104 5.74 2.36 0.15
CA ALA A 104 5.28 3.39 -0.76
C ALA A 104 4.27 2.84 -1.78
N LEU A 105 3.43 3.75 -2.28
CA LEU A 105 2.43 3.49 -3.32
C LEU A 105 2.79 4.34 -4.54
N GLN A 106 2.72 3.73 -5.73
CA GLN A 106 2.94 4.43 -6.99
C GLN A 106 1.89 4.01 -8.00
N GLY A 107 1.07 4.96 -8.45
CA GLY A 107 0.13 4.73 -9.55
C GLY A 107 0.85 4.51 -10.88
N SER A 108 0.31 3.62 -11.73
CA SER A 108 0.78 3.42 -13.10
C SER A 108 -0.37 3.07 -14.05
N GLY A 109 -0.07 2.93 -15.34
CA GLY A 109 -1.06 2.51 -16.34
C GLY A 109 -1.72 1.15 -16.04
N THR A 110 -1.01 0.28 -15.32
CA THR A 110 -1.51 -1.01 -14.83
C THR A 110 -2.02 -0.90 -13.39
N ALA A 111 -1.18 -0.40 -12.48
CA ALA A 111 -1.49 -0.22 -11.07
C ALA A 111 -2.27 1.08 -10.87
N ARG A 112 -3.56 1.08 -11.20
CA ARG A 112 -4.35 2.32 -11.28
C ARG A 112 -4.92 2.78 -9.94
N ALA A 113 -5.01 1.87 -8.97
CA ALA A 113 -5.44 2.15 -7.60
C ALA A 113 -4.67 1.30 -6.58
N PRO A 114 -3.33 1.40 -6.52
CA PRO A 114 -2.55 0.66 -5.54
C PRO A 114 -2.96 1.08 -4.14
N HIS A 115 -3.14 0.12 -3.24
CA HIS A 115 -3.62 0.38 -1.89
C HIS A 115 -3.11 -0.65 -0.90
N ILE A 116 -3.18 -0.29 0.38
CA ILE A 116 -2.89 -1.17 1.51
C ILE A 116 -4.18 -1.35 2.29
N VAL A 117 -4.49 -2.59 2.64
CA VAL A 117 -5.58 -2.94 3.55
C VAL A 117 -5.00 -3.28 4.91
N ILE A 118 -5.54 -2.67 5.95
CA ILE A 118 -5.20 -2.94 7.34
C ILE A 118 -6.44 -3.52 8.03
N SER A 119 -6.35 -4.77 8.47
CA SER A 119 -7.42 -5.48 9.16
C SER A 119 -7.27 -5.30 10.66
N VAL A 120 -8.25 -4.65 11.30
CA VAL A 120 -8.29 -4.46 12.75
C VAL A 120 -9.62 -4.94 13.33
N SER A 121 -9.61 -5.34 14.61
CA SER A 121 -10.82 -5.58 15.39
C SER A 121 -11.19 -4.32 16.16
N THR A 122 -12.37 -3.78 15.85
CA THR A 122 -12.96 -2.60 16.51
C THR A 122 -13.99 -2.98 17.58
N ALA A 123 -14.23 -4.28 17.78
CA ALA A 123 -15.32 -4.78 18.61
C ALA A 123 -15.29 -4.22 20.04
N GLY A 124 -16.37 -3.55 20.43
CA GLY A 124 -16.53 -2.95 21.75
C GLY A 124 -15.73 -1.66 21.96
N LEU A 125 -15.16 -1.09 20.90
CA LEU A 125 -14.44 0.17 20.92
C LEU A 125 -15.27 1.27 20.26
N SER A 126 -14.95 2.52 20.58
CA SER A 126 -15.54 3.69 19.94
C SER A 126 -14.50 4.80 19.88
N THR A 127 -14.73 5.83 19.07
CA THR A 127 -13.82 6.96 18.87
C THR A 127 -12.43 6.49 18.41
N ILE A 128 -12.42 5.58 17.43
CA ILE A 128 -11.18 4.98 16.92
C ILE A 128 -10.42 6.01 16.09
N GLN A 129 -9.19 6.31 16.49
CA GLN A 129 -8.30 7.21 15.78
C GLN A 129 -7.39 6.43 14.83
N VAL A 130 -7.34 6.86 13.57
CA VAL A 130 -6.38 6.41 12.57
C VAL A 130 -5.37 7.53 12.34
N SER A 131 -4.09 7.20 12.42
CA SER A 131 -3.01 8.15 12.15
C SER A 131 -1.92 7.49 11.31
N TYR A 132 -1.42 8.21 10.31
CA TYR A 132 -0.30 7.79 9.48
C TYR A 132 0.40 9.02 8.91
N THR A 133 1.61 8.84 8.40
CA THR A 133 2.38 9.90 7.74
C THR A 133 2.64 9.50 6.30
N LEU A 134 2.18 10.32 5.36
CA LEU A 134 2.55 10.19 3.97
C LEU A 134 3.87 10.92 3.74
N ARG A 135 4.81 10.27 3.07
CA ARG A 135 6.12 10.82 2.75
C ARG A 135 6.32 10.72 1.24
N ASP A 136 6.65 11.85 0.65
CA ASP A 136 7.24 11.89 -0.66
C ASP A 136 8.65 11.30 -0.59
N VAL A 137 8.89 10.23 -1.35
CA VAL A 137 10.18 9.53 -1.38
C VAL A 137 10.79 9.46 -2.78
N ASP A 138 10.06 9.92 -3.80
CA ASP A 138 10.55 9.94 -5.19
C ASP A 138 11.20 11.28 -5.50
N GLY A 139 12.52 11.34 -5.36
CA GLY A 139 13.32 12.53 -5.67
C GLY A 139 13.78 12.59 -7.11
N SER A 140 13.19 11.80 -8.01
CA SER A 140 13.55 11.76 -9.42
C SER A 140 13.09 13.00 -10.19
N GLY A 141 13.32 13.03 -11.50
CA GLY A 141 12.77 14.07 -12.37
C GLY A 141 11.29 13.87 -12.68
N ASP A 142 10.70 12.72 -12.34
CA ASP A 142 9.27 12.47 -12.51
C ASP A 142 8.48 13.33 -11.51
N ASN A 143 7.32 13.79 -11.95
CA ASN A 143 6.43 14.57 -11.11
C ASN A 143 4.98 14.37 -11.57
N ALA A 144 4.19 13.79 -10.69
CA ALA A 144 2.77 13.62 -10.86
C ALA A 144 2.09 13.85 -9.51
N VAL A 145 0.89 14.45 -9.56
CA VAL A 145 0.03 14.59 -8.39
C VAL A 145 -0.35 13.20 -7.89
N GLN A 146 -0.06 12.90 -6.62
CA GLN A 146 -0.39 11.62 -5.99
C GLN A 146 -1.44 11.82 -4.90
N PRO A 147 -2.75 11.80 -5.25
CA PRO A 147 -3.81 11.90 -4.27
C PRO A 147 -3.91 10.60 -3.45
N VAL A 148 -4.21 10.71 -2.15
CA VAL A 148 -4.39 9.57 -1.24
C VAL A 148 -5.69 9.74 -0.47
N ALA A 149 -6.50 8.68 -0.36
CA ALA A 149 -7.72 8.66 0.43
C ALA A 149 -7.65 7.59 1.53
N LEU A 150 -8.17 7.93 2.71
CA LEU A 150 -8.53 6.95 3.72
C LEU A 150 -9.95 6.44 3.46
N GLN A 151 -10.13 5.13 3.49
CA GLN A 151 -11.44 4.50 3.40
C GLN A 151 -11.56 3.40 4.47
N TYR A 152 -12.78 3.02 4.80
CA TYR A 152 -13.06 1.93 5.74
C TYR A 152 -14.13 0.99 5.21
N ARG A 153 -14.19 -0.22 5.77
CA ARG A 153 -15.27 -1.18 5.54
C ARG A 153 -15.46 -2.02 6.79
N ALA A 154 -16.71 -2.21 7.20
CA ALA A 154 -17.06 -3.19 8.21
C ALA A 154 -17.11 -4.60 7.57
N GLY A 155 -16.37 -5.55 8.14
CA GLY A 155 -16.26 -6.91 7.61
C GLY A 155 -15.20 -7.09 6.52
N SER A 156 -15.10 -8.31 6.00
CA SER A 156 -13.98 -8.75 5.14
C SER A 156 -14.23 -8.63 3.64
N SER A 157 -15.40 -8.20 3.19
CA SER A 157 -15.74 -8.09 1.77
C SER A 157 -16.80 -7.02 1.50
N GLY A 158 -16.91 -6.60 0.24
CA GLY A 158 -17.83 -5.55 -0.21
C GLY A 158 -17.13 -4.22 -0.48
N PRO A 159 -17.86 -3.18 -0.90
CA PRO A 159 -17.28 -1.88 -1.18
C PRO A 159 -16.81 -1.19 0.11
N TYR A 160 -15.79 -0.36 -0.03
CA TYR A 160 -15.35 0.57 0.98
C TYR A 160 -16.25 1.80 1.04
N THR A 161 -16.15 2.54 2.15
CA THR A 161 -16.75 3.85 2.35
C THR A 161 -15.64 4.88 2.54
N ASN A 162 -15.71 5.97 1.78
CA ASN A 162 -14.74 7.06 1.88
C ASN A 162 -14.77 7.74 3.25
N VAL A 163 -13.61 8.15 3.76
CA VAL A 163 -13.47 9.01 4.92
C VAL A 163 -12.92 10.37 4.44
N PRO A 164 -13.77 11.36 4.13
CA PRO A 164 -13.34 12.61 3.50
C PRO A 164 -12.25 13.36 4.28
N ALA A 165 -12.27 13.26 5.61
CA ALA A 165 -11.26 13.89 6.47
C ALA A 165 -9.84 13.33 6.30
N GLY A 166 -9.69 12.13 5.73
CA GLY A 166 -8.39 11.51 5.46
C GLY A 166 -7.87 11.70 4.04
N PHE A 167 -8.52 12.55 3.25
CA PHE A 167 -8.07 12.84 1.88
C PHE A 167 -6.89 13.81 1.87
N VAL A 168 -5.85 13.45 1.11
CA VAL A 168 -4.71 14.29 0.78
C VAL A 168 -4.69 14.46 -0.73
N ALA A 169 -4.86 15.68 -1.22
CA ALA A 169 -4.97 15.97 -2.64
C ALA A 169 -3.68 15.72 -3.43
N ASP A 170 -2.54 15.92 -2.78
CA ASP A 170 -1.23 15.60 -3.33
C ASP A 170 -0.26 15.24 -2.21
N ALA A 171 0.28 14.02 -2.25
CA ALA A 171 1.25 13.52 -1.28
C ALA A 171 2.70 13.69 -1.74
N THR A 172 2.94 14.27 -2.92
CA THR A 172 4.28 14.49 -3.50
C THR A 172 4.60 15.98 -3.66
N SER A 173 5.88 16.25 -3.91
CA SER A 173 6.44 17.54 -4.29
C SER A 173 7.39 17.31 -5.47
N GLY A 174 7.68 18.34 -6.27
CA GLY A 174 8.65 18.15 -7.36
C GLY A 174 8.45 19.06 -8.57
N PRO A 175 9.20 18.79 -9.65
CA PRO A 175 10.14 17.66 -9.83
C PRO A 175 11.43 17.77 -9.00
N SER A 176 12.16 16.65 -8.82
CA SER A 176 13.47 16.56 -8.14
C SER A 176 13.47 17.03 -6.68
N LEU A 177 12.33 16.91 -6.03
CA LEU A 177 12.14 17.08 -4.59
C LEU A 177 11.58 15.77 -4.03
N ALA A 178 11.86 15.47 -2.77
CA ALA A 178 11.25 14.36 -2.02
C ALA A 178 11.21 14.74 -0.54
N THR A 179 10.56 15.86 -0.25
CA THR A 179 10.63 16.51 1.07
C THR A 179 9.28 16.68 1.73
N LEU A 180 8.19 16.46 1.00
CA LEU A 180 6.85 16.61 1.54
C LEU A 180 6.56 15.47 2.54
N VAL A 181 6.09 15.89 3.71
CA VAL A 181 5.64 14.99 4.77
C VAL A 181 4.28 15.49 5.23
N THR A 182 3.26 14.65 5.04
CA THR A 182 1.86 14.99 5.33
C THR A 182 1.32 14.05 6.40
N PRO A 183 1.19 14.51 7.66
CA PRO A 183 0.54 13.72 8.69
C PRO A 183 -0.98 13.69 8.45
N VAL A 184 -1.57 12.52 8.57
CA VAL A 184 -3.02 12.30 8.58
C VAL A 184 -3.40 11.80 9.98
N ASN A 185 -4.43 12.42 10.56
CA ASN A 185 -5.00 12.01 11.84
C ASN A 185 -6.52 12.22 11.77
N VAL A 186 -7.26 11.12 11.82
CA VAL A 186 -8.71 11.10 11.58
C VAL A 186 -9.39 10.18 12.59
N THR A 187 -10.50 10.62 13.15
CA THR A 187 -11.42 9.75 13.89
C THR A 187 -12.33 9.04 12.89
N LEU A 188 -12.39 7.71 12.96
CA LEU A 188 -13.29 6.92 12.11
C LEU A 188 -14.75 7.23 12.45
N PRO A 189 -15.66 7.16 11.46
CA PRO A 189 -17.08 7.32 11.71
C PRO A 189 -17.63 6.14 12.53
N ALA A 190 -18.74 6.36 13.26
CA ALA A 190 -19.37 5.32 14.09
C ALA A 190 -19.76 4.03 13.34
N ALA A 191 -19.97 4.11 12.02
CA ALA A 191 -20.25 2.93 11.20
C ALA A 191 -19.01 2.05 10.93
N ALA A 192 -17.83 2.50 11.33
CA ALA A 192 -16.57 1.75 11.30
C ALA A 192 -16.22 1.10 12.66
N GLU A 193 -17.05 1.34 13.69
CA GLU A 193 -16.89 0.82 15.05
C GLU A 193 -17.51 -0.57 15.20
#